data_AF-M1TJQ9-F1
#
_entry.id   AF-M1TJQ9-F1
#
_cell.length_a   1.000
_cell.length_b   1.000
_cell.length_c   1.000
_cell.angle_alpha   90.00
_cell.angle_beta   90.00
_cell.angle_gamma   90.00
#
_symmetry.space_group_name_H-M   'P 1'
#
loop_
_entity.id
_entity.type
_entity.pdbx_description
1 polymer ?
#
loop_
_entity_poly.entity_id
_entity_poly.type
_entity_poly.pdbx_seq_one_letter_code
_entity_poly.pdbx_strand_id
1 'polypeptide(L)' 'LEKSYELPDGQVITIGNERFRCPEALFQPSFLGMESCGIHETTFNSIMKCDVDIRKDLYANTVLSGGTTMY' A
#
# COMPACT_ATOMS: atom_id res chain seq x y z
N LEU A 1 8.55 -13.89 12.07
CA LEU A 1 8.32 -12.64 11.29
C LEU A 1 9.52 -12.31 10.43
N GLU A 2 10.72 -12.63 10.90
CA GLU A 2 11.94 -12.63 10.09
C GLU A 2 11.90 -13.69 8.98
N LYS A 3 12.46 -13.36 7.82
CA LYS A 3 12.59 -14.25 6.67
C LYS A 3 13.97 -14.07 6.06
N SER A 4 14.61 -15.18 5.75
CA SER A 4 15.90 -15.18 5.06
C SER A 4 15.73 -15.11 3.55
N TYR A 5 16.62 -14.40 2.87
CA TYR A 5 16.70 -14.29 1.43
C TYR A 5 18.15 -14.48 0.98
N GLU A 6 18.37 -15.33 0.00
CA GLU A 6 19.68 -15.57 -0.59
C GLU A 6 19.91 -14.61 -1.76
N LEU A 7 20.98 -13.84 -1.68
CA LEU A 7 21.43 -12.93 -2.72
C LEU A 7 22.10 -13.71 -3.87
N PRO A 8 22.18 -13.14 -5.09
CA PRO A 8 22.77 -13.83 -6.25
C PRO A 8 24.25 -14.25 -6.09
N ASP A 9 24.96 -13.68 -5.12
CA ASP A 9 26.34 -14.03 -4.76
C ASP A 9 26.43 -15.17 -3.72
N GLY A 10 25.29 -15.71 -3.28
CA GLY A 10 25.16 -16.77 -2.28
C GLY A 10 25.08 -16.27 -0.83
N GLN A 11 25.16 -14.96 -0.58
CA GLN A 11 25.02 -14.42 0.77
C GLN A 11 23.54 -14.48 1.23
N VAL A 12 23.29 -15.01 2.42
CA VAL A 12 21.94 -15.02 3.02
C VAL A 12 21.76 -13.83 3.95
N ILE A 13 20.75 -13.01 3.68
CA ILE A 13 20.33 -11.90 4.55
C ILE A 13 19.03 -12.24 5.28
N THR A 14 18.87 -11.73 6.50
CA THR A 14 17.62 -11.86 7.26
C THR A 14 16.89 -10.52 7.25
N ILE A 15 15.64 -10.53 6.80
CA ILE A 15 14.76 -9.36 6.76
C ILE A 15 13.67 -9.54 7.81
N GLY A 16 13.55 -8.58 8.72
CA GLY A 16 12.63 -8.60 9.86
C GLY A 16 11.42 -7.71 9.62
N ASN A 17 11.35 -6.61 10.37
CA ASN A 17 10.21 -5.70 10.36
C ASN A 17 10.11 -4.83 9.09
N GLU A 18 11.19 -4.75 8.32
CA GLU A 18 11.26 -4.05 7.05
C GLU A 18 10.21 -4.59 6.07
N ARG A 19 9.85 -5.87 6.21
CA ARG A 19 8.83 -6.54 5.39
C ARG A 19 7.46 -5.89 5.43
N PHE A 20 7.09 -5.26 6.55
CA PHE A 20 5.82 -4.54 6.67
C PHE A 20 6.01 -3.02 6.75
N ARG A 21 7.18 -2.54 7.21
CA ARG A 21 7.50 -1.11 7.19
C ARG A 21 7.68 -0.56 5.77
N CYS A 22 8.15 -1.37 4.83
CA CYS A 22 8.29 -0.97 3.43
C CYS A 22 6.92 -0.67 2.78
N PRO A 23 5.93 -1.58 2.78
CA PRO A 23 4.60 -1.29 2.22
C PRO A 23 3.80 -0.26 3.03
N GLU A 24 4.12 -0.02 4.31
CA GLU A 24 3.49 1.03 5.13
C GLU A 24 3.59 2.42 4.48
N ALA A 25 4.62 2.66 3.66
CA ALA A 25 4.75 3.90 2.91
C ALA A 25 3.57 4.19 1.95
N LEU A 26 2.79 3.18 1.56
CA LEU A 26 1.54 3.36 0.80
C LEU A 26 0.44 4.02 1.63
N PHE A 27 0.46 3.82 2.95
CA PHE A 27 -0.48 4.39 3.90
C PHE A 27 0.09 5.64 4.57
N GLN A 28 1.41 5.70 4.74
CA GLN A 28 2.14 6.82 5.34
C GLN A 28 3.26 7.32 4.40
N PRO A 29 2.92 8.08 3.34
CA PRO A 29 3.91 8.57 2.37
C PRO A 29 4.99 9.48 2.95
N SER A 30 4.77 10.03 4.15
CA SER A 30 5.76 10.80 4.89
C SER A 30 7.05 10.01 5.20
N PHE A 31 6.99 8.67 5.24
CA PHE A 31 8.19 7.83 5.35
C PHE A 31 9.14 7.96 4.15
N LEU A 32 8.62 8.39 3.00
CA LEU A 32 9.39 8.71 1.79
C LEU A 32 9.68 10.21 1.67
N GLY A 33 9.32 11.02 2.66
CA GLY A 33 9.41 12.48 2.60
C GLY A 33 8.38 13.13 1.66
N MET A 34 7.29 12.43 1.34
CA MET A 34 6.25 12.92 0.45
C MET A 34 5.08 13.52 1.23
N GLU A 35 4.64 14.72 0.83
CA GLU A 35 3.44 15.40 1.36
C GLU A 35 2.18 14.98 0.59
N SER A 36 1.97 13.68 0.44
CA SER A 36 0.81 13.10 -0.24
C SER A 36 -0.03 12.25 0.70
N CYS A 37 -1.33 12.16 0.43
CA CYS A 37 -2.24 11.27 1.15
C CYS A 37 -1.90 9.80 0.90
N GLY A 38 -2.11 8.94 1.90
CA GLY A 38 -2.05 7.49 1.73
C GLY A 38 -3.14 6.96 0.79
N ILE A 39 -3.03 5.70 0.36
CA ILE A 39 -3.98 5.08 -0.58
C ILE A 39 -5.40 4.99 -0.02
N HIS A 40 -5.54 4.80 1.29
CA HIS A 40 -6.82 4.74 1.98
C HIS A 40 -7.56 6.09 1.95
N GLU A 41 -6.87 7.18 2.28
CA GLU A 41 -7.39 8.54 2.16
C GLU A 41 -7.66 8.94 0.71
N THR A 42 -6.74 8.59 -0.20
CA THR A 42 -6.88 8.92 -1.63
C THR A 42 -8.11 8.24 -2.23
N THR A 43 -8.36 6.98 -1.88
CA THR A 43 -9.55 6.24 -2.33
C THR A 43 -10.83 6.87 -1.75
N PHE A 44 -10.84 7.18 -0.45
CA PHE A 44 -11.95 7.88 0.19
C PHE A 44 -12.24 9.23 -0.47
N ASN A 45 -11.21 10.06 -0.66
CA ASN A 45 -11.32 11.38 -1.28
C ASN A 45 -11.81 11.30 -2.73
N SER A 46 -11.43 10.24 -3.47
CA SER A 46 -11.92 10.00 -4.82
C SER A 46 -13.43 9.70 -4.81
N ILE A 47 -13.90 8.81 -3.95
CA ILE A 47 -15.33 8.47 -3.82
C ILE A 47 -16.14 9.68 -3.31
N MET A 48 -15.59 10.48 -2.41
CA MET A 48 -16.25 11.70 -1.90
C MET A 48 -16.40 12.80 -2.96
N LYS A 49 -15.67 12.73 -4.06
CA LYS A 49 -15.85 13.64 -5.22
C LYS A 49 -16.98 13.18 -6.15
N CYS A 50 -17.46 11.95 -6.02
CA CYS A 50 -18.58 11.42 -6.78
C CYS A 50 -19.93 11.84 -6.19
N ASP A 51 -20.99 11.74 -6.99
CA ASP A 51 -22.37 11.96 -6.55
C ASP A 51 -22.72 11.02 -5.38
N VAL A 52 -23.47 11.52 -4.39
CA VAL A 52 -23.86 10.79 -3.18
C VAL A 52 -24.62 9.49 -3.51
N ASP A 53 -25.41 9.49 -4.58
CA ASP A 53 -26.26 8.37 -4.96
C ASP A 53 -25.45 7.13 -5.38
N ILE A 54 -24.23 7.33 -5.92
CA ILE A 54 -23.38 6.23 -6.41
C ILE A 54 -22.30 5.80 -5.41
N ARG A 55 -22.06 6.55 -4.33
CA ARG A 55 -20.94 6.26 -3.39
C ARG A 55 -21.05 4.90 -2.75
N LYS A 56 -22.27 4.47 -2.40
CA LYS A 56 -22.50 3.16 -1.79
C LYS A 56 -22.03 2.03 -2.70
N ASP A 57 -22.32 2.13 -3.99
CA ASP A 57 -21.92 1.13 -4.98
C ASP A 57 -20.40 1.16 -5.20
N LEU A 58 -19.79 2.34 -5.21
CA LEU A 58 -18.33 2.49 -5.31
C LEU A 58 -17.62 1.86 -4.10
N TYR A 59 -18.11 2.08 -2.88
CA TYR A 59 -17.56 1.44 -1.68
C TYR A 59 -17.72 -0.08 -1.70
N ALA A 60 -18.88 -0.58 -2.14
CA ALA A 60 -19.15 -2.02 -2.21
C ALA A 60 -18.28 -2.74 -3.25
N ASN A 61 -17.75 -2.03 -4.25
CA ASN A 61 -17.04 -2.60 -5.39
C ASN A 61 -15.62 -2.01 -5.56
N THR A 62 -14.86 -1.91 -4.48
CA THR A 62 -13.44 -1.51 -4.58
C THR A 62 -12.60 -2.66 -5.12
N VAL A 63 -12.01 -2.47 -6.31
CA VAL A 63 -11.19 -3.48 -7.00
C VAL A 63 -9.72 -3.11 -6.91
N LEU A 64 -8.89 -4.05 -6.47
CA LEU A 64 -7.45 -3.91 -6.45
C LEU A 64 -6.84 -4.45 -7.74
N SER A 65 -5.94 -3.69 -8.35
CA SER A 65 -5.24 -4.07 -9.58
C SER A 65 -3.82 -3.53 -9.61
N GLY A 66 -2.89 -4.31 -10.17
CA GLY A 66 -1.47 -3.97 -10.29
C GLY A 66 -0.56 -4.79 -9.36
N GLY A 67 0.73 -4.87 -9.69
CA GLY A 67 1.68 -5.69 -8.91
C GLY A 67 1.84 -5.23 -7.47
N THR A 68 1.77 -3.92 -7.21
CA THR A 68 1.93 -3.35 -5.86
C THR A 68 0.78 -3.71 -4.92
N THR A 69 -0.38 -4.17 -5.41
CA THR A 69 -1.50 -4.60 -4.56
C THR A 69 -1.36 -6.05 -4.08
N MET A 70 -0.28 -6.74 -4.43
CA MET A 70 0.00 -8.14 -4.03
C MET A 70 0.77 -8.25 -2.70
N TYR A 71 1.04 -7.12 -2.04
CA TYR A 71 1.85 -7.04 -0.83
C TYR A 71 1.02 -6.74 0.41
#